data_AF-A0A453PZ03-F1
#
_entry.id   AF-A0A453PZ03-F1
#
_cell.length_a   1.000
_cell.length_b   1.000
_cell.length_c   1.000
_cell.angle_alpha   90.00
_cell.angle_beta   90.00
_cell.angle_gamma   90.00
#
_symmetry.space_group_name_H-M   'P 1'
#
loop_
_entity.id
_entity.type
_entity.pdbx_description
1 polymer ?
#
loop_
_entity_poly.entity_id
_entity_poly.type
_entity_poly.pdbx_seq_one_letter_code
_entity_poly.pdbx_strand_id
1 'polypeptide(L)'
;MAAAGHLMLLSCVLLHALLAGPAEGLVRVPLTKRPVDEDGPVVAGEDAQRLLAWRHGLVYNADVPTTGEKGHAVALKNHLNAQYYGEVGVGTPPQNFTVIFDTGSADFWVPSSKCFLSIGCYLHASYKASKSATYKKNGKRVALRYGTGAISGYLSQDNVQVGGVVVKNQDFIEATREPSITFMFRKFDGILGLGFKEIARGGVEPVWYNMVNQHLVGSPVFSFWFNRHASEGQGGEIVFGGIDPKHHKEEHKYVPVTKKGYWQFDMGDVLIGGKSTGLCTSRCAAIADSGTSLLVGPTAIITQINEKIGAPGIFSQECKEVASQYGQRILDLLLNEIDPTKICPSVGLCTHSGTQGVRFKKKQVGE
;
A
#
# COMPACT_ATOMS: atom_id res chain seq x y z
N MET A 1 32.57 63.25 -8.20
CA MET A 1 31.84 62.20 -8.96
C MET A 1 32.52 60.84 -8.75
N ALA A 2 32.40 60.24 -7.56
CA ALA A 2 33.00 58.93 -7.28
C ALA A 2 32.46 58.26 -5.99
N ALA A 3 31.15 58.35 -5.70
CA ALA A 3 30.59 57.72 -4.49
C ALA A 3 29.21 57.06 -4.68
N ALA A 4 28.52 57.30 -5.81
CA ALA A 4 27.18 56.74 -6.04
C ALA A 4 27.18 55.37 -6.74
N GLY A 5 28.31 54.92 -7.30
CA GLY A 5 28.37 53.70 -8.10
C GLY A 5 28.55 52.40 -7.32
N HIS A 6 29.04 52.43 -6.07
CA HIS A 6 29.30 51.21 -5.29
C HIS A 6 28.11 50.74 -4.45
N LEU A 7 27.17 51.63 -4.10
CA LEU A 7 26.01 51.25 -3.29
C LEU A 7 24.92 50.52 -4.10
N MET A 8 24.85 50.75 -5.41
CA MET A 8 23.93 50.04 -6.31
C MET A 8 24.41 48.63 -6.67
N LEU A 9 25.73 48.40 -6.75
CA LEU A 9 26.28 47.07 -7.05
C LEU A 9 26.17 46.12 -5.85
N LEU A 10 26.32 46.61 -4.61
CA LEU A 10 26.12 45.77 -3.42
C LEU A 10 24.65 45.39 -3.18
N SER A 11 23.68 46.24 -3.54
CA SER A 11 22.26 45.88 -3.38
C SER A 11 21.79 44.84 -4.41
N CYS A 12 22.33 44.85 -5.64
CA CYS A 12 22.03 43.81 -6.63
C CYS A 12 22.63 42.44 -6.29
N VAL A 13 23.79 42.37 -5.63
CA VAL A 13 24.41 41.09 -5.22
C VAL A 13 23.71 40.51 -3.98
N LEU A 14 23.26 41.35 -3.05
CA LEU A 14 22.48 40.92 -1.88
C LEU A 14 21.03 40.52 -2.22
N LEU A 15 20.46 41.01 -3.31
CA LEU A 15 19.12 40.60 -3.76
C LEU A 15 19.10 39.25 -4.52
N HIS A 16 20.25 38.81 -5.07
CA HIS A 16 20.38 37.48 -5.66
C HIS A 16 20.59 36.35 -4.63
N ALA A 17 20.96 36.68 -3.39
CA ALA A 17 21.16 35.70 -2.32
C ALA A 17 19.86 35.33 -1.56
N LEU A 18 18.74 35.99 -1.86
CA LEU A 18 17.43 35.76 -1.19
C LEU A 18 16.38 35.09 -2.09
N LEU A 19 16.74 34.70 -3.30
CA LEU A 19 15.97 33.78 -4.12
C LEU A 19 16.71 32.44 -4.12
N ALA A 20 16.42 31.61 -3.11
CA ALA A 20 16.56 30.18 -3.31
C ALA A 20 15.71 29.84 -4.54
N GLY A 21 16.36 29.66 -5.70
CA GLY A 21 15.67 29.22 -6.90
C GLY A 21 14.87 27.96 -6.59
N PRO A 22 13.72 27.73 -7.25
CA PRO A 22 13.06 26.45 -7.16
C PRO A 22 14.12 25.41 -7.51
N ALA A 23 14.34 24.43 -6.64
CA ALA A 23 15.29 23.35 -6.91
C ALA A 23 14.93 22.77 -8.29
N GLU A 24 15.74 23.09 -9.31
CA GLU A 24 15.41 22.82 -10.70
C GLU A 24 15.19 21.31 -10.87
N GLY A 25 13.94 20.92 -11.15
CA GLY A 25 13.55 19.53 -11.37
C GLY A 25 13.01 18.75 -10.17
N LEU A 26 12.85 19.35 -8.98
CA LEU A 26 12.11 18.71 -7.88
C LEU A 26 10.61 19.02 -7.94
N VAL A 27 9.80 17.97 -7.93
CA VAL A 27 8.34 18.05 -7.88
C VAL A 27 7.90 17.62 -6.48
N ARG A 28 7.30 18.55 -5.73
CA ARG A 28 6.96 18.34 -4.31
C ARG A 28 5.46 18.28 -4.14
N VAL A 29 4.99 17.30 -3.37
CA VAL A 29 3.57 17.21 -2.97
C VAL A 29 3.50 17.11 -1.44
N PRO A 30 2.87 18.09 -0.77
CA PRO A 30 2.64 17.98 0.66
C PRO A 30 1.64 16.85 0.94
N LEU A 31 1.89 16.09 2.00
CA LEU A 31 1.01 15.03 2.46
C LEU A 31 0.25 15.49 3.70
N THR A 32 -1.05 15.22 3.70
CA THR A 32 -1.90 15.38 4.88
C THR A 32 -1.96 14.06 5.64
N LYS A 33 -1.77 14.12 6.96
CA LYS A 33 -1.96 12.98 7.87
C LYS A 33 -3.30 13.13 8.57
N ARG A 34 -4.07 12.06 8.58
CA ARG A 34 -5.21 11.90 9.50
C ARG A 34 -4.81 10.94 10.63
N PRO A 35 -5.01 11.32 11.90
CA PRO A 35 -4.85 10.41 13.02
C PRO A 35 -5.84 9.25 12.93
N VAL A 36 -5.53 8.17 13.63
CA VAL A 36 -6.46 7.05 13.84
C VAL A 36 -7.63 7.60 14.65
N ASP A 37 -8.88 7.38 14.24
CA ASP A 37 -10.04 7.65 15.10
C ASP A 37 -9.93 6.72 16.32
N GLU A 38 -9.48 7.25 17.46
CA GLU A 38 -9.38 6.48 18.72
C GLU A 38 -10.77 6.11 19.29
N ASP A 39 -11.82 6.85 18.90
CA ASP A 39 -13.22 6.63 19.30
C ASP A 39 -14.07 5.91 18.24
N GLY A 40 -13.48 5.55 17.10
CA GLY A 40 -14.14 4.69 16.12
C GLY A 40 -14.24 3.27 16.70
N PRO A 41 -15.37 2.55 16.55
CA PRO A 41 -15.45 1.19 17.04
C PRO A 41 -14.26 0.42 16.50
N VAL A 42 -13.52 -0.25 17.37
CA VAL A 42 -12.41 -1.12 16.98
C VAL A 42 -13.02 -2.27 16.16
N VAL A 43 -13.19 -2.03 14.86
CA VAL A 43 -13.84 -2.96 13.90
C VAL A 43 -12.98 -4.23 13.72
N ALA A 44 -11.81 -4.32 14.36
CA ALA A 44 -10.98 -5.52 14.37
C ALA A 44 -11.70 -6.75 14.96
N GLY A 45 -12.59 -6.56 15.94
CA GLY A 45 -13.32 -7.65 16.61
C GLY A 45 -14.60 -8.09 15.90
N GLU A 46 -15.44 -7.13 15.51
CA GLU A 46 -16.75 -7.42 14.91
C GLU A 46 -16.64 -7.96 13.46
N ASP A 47 -15.62 -7.55 12.71
CA ASP A 47 -15.37 -8.10 11.37
C ASP A 47 -14.93 -9.57 11.42
N ALA A 48 -14.23 -10.02 12.46
CA ALA A 48 -13.89 -11.44 12.61
C ALA A 48 -15.14 -12.30 12.81
N GLN A 49 -16.12 -11.83 13.61
CA GLN A 49 -17.40 -12.49 13.81
C GLN A 49 -18.32 -12.42 12.58
N ARG A 50 -18.35 -11.29 11.86
CA ARG A 50 -19.10 -11.16 10.60
C ARG A 50 -18.46 -11.95 9.45
N LEU A 51 -17.14 -12.13 9.46
CA LEU A 51 -16.43 -13.02 8.53
C LEU A 51 -16.66 -14.51 8.82
N LEU A 52 -16.90 -14.88 10.08
CA LEU A 52 -17.41 -16.22 10.42
C LEU A 52 -18.81 -16.42 9.83
N ALA A 53 -19.69 -15.42 9.85
CA ALA A 53 -20.99 -15.50 9.18
C ALA A 53 -20.85 -15.67 7.65
N TRP A 54 -19.85 -15.02 7.02
CA TRP A 54 -19.47 -15.23 5.61
C TRP A 54 -19.04 -16.68 5.33
N ARG A 55 -18.29 -17.31 6.25
CA ARG A 55 -17.88 -18.72 6.15
C ARG A 55 -19.05 -19.69 6.29
N HIS A 56 -20.18 -19.23 6.82
CA HIS A 56 -21.42 -20.01 7.01
C HIS A 56 -22.50 -19.74 5.94
N GLY A 57 -22.19 -19.04 4.85
CA GLY A 57 -23.03 -19.02 3.64
C GLY A 57 -24.36 -18.28 3.78
N LEU A 58 -24.47 -17.32 4.69
CA LEU A 58 -25.66 -16.49 4.82
C LEU A 58 -25.40 -15.11 4.19
N VAL A 59 -25.96 -14.93 2.98
CA VAL A 59 -26.21 -13.68 2.22
C VAL A 59 -25.49 -13.55 0.85
N TYR A 60 -26.30 -13.82 -0.19
CA TYR A 60 -26.32 -13.41 -1.60
C TYR A 60 -25.08 -13.58 -2.51
N ASN A 61 -25.22 -14.52 -3.46
CA ASN A 61 -24.35 -14.77 -4.60
C ASN A 61 -24.26 -13.54 -5.53
N ALA A 62 -23.04 -13.15 -5.87
CA ALA A 62 -22.76 -12.41 -7.10
C ALA A 62 -21.61 -13.13 -7.83
N ASP A 63 -21.98 -13.90 -8.84
CA ASP A 63 -21.07 -14.59 -9.74
C ASP A 63 -20.13 -13.59 -10.44
N VAL A 64 -18.82 -13.75 -10.24
CA VAL A 64 -17.78 -13.07 -11.04
C VAL A 64 -16.86 -14.16 -11.62
N PRO A 65 -16.63 -14.20 -12.95
CA PRO A 65 -15.87 -15.28 -13.57
C PRO A 65 -14.41 -15.28 -13.12
N THR A 66 -13.94 -16.42 -12.63
CA THR A 66 -12.54 -16.67 -12.28
C THR A 66 -11.78 -17.16 -13.51
N THR A 67 -11.21 -16.26 -14.30
CA THR A 67 -10.16 -16.65 -15.25
C THR A 67 -8.84 -16.79 -14.50
N GLY A 68 -8.29 -18.01 -14.54
CA GLY A 68 -7.10 -18.40 -13.81
C GLY A 68 -5.82 -17.79 -14.39
N GLU A 69 -5.19 -16.93 -13.60
CA GLU A 69 -3.75 -16.71 -13.66
C GLU A 69 -3.18 -16.91 -12.26
N LYS A 70 -2.26 -17.88 -12.15
CA LYS A 70 -1.48 -18.16 -10.94
C LYS A 70 -0.45 -17.04 -10.72
N GLY A 71 -0.91 -15.89 -10.27
CA GLY A 71 -0.06 -14.88 -9.64
C GLY A 71 -0.16 -15.04 -8.12
N HIS A 72 0.96 -15.14 -7.42
CA HIS A 72 1.01 -14.98 -5.96
C HIS A 72 0.62 -13.53 -5.61
N ALA A 73 -0.67 -13.24 -5.61
CA ALA A 73 -1.22 -11.99 -5.12
C ALA A 73 -1.22 -12.06 -3.58
N VAL A 74 -0.30 -11.35 -2.94
CA VAL A 74 -0.37 -11.13 -1.49
C VAL A 74 -1.44 -10.07 -1.27
N ALA A 75 -2.65 -10.52 -0.98
CA ALA A 75 -3.76 -9.64 -0.64
C ALA A 75 -3.55 -9.09 0.79
N LEU A 76 -2.99 -7.89 0.92
CA LEU A 76 -2.76 -7.23 2.22
C LEU A 76 -4.05 -6.56 2.72
N LYS A 77 -4.51 -6.96 3.91
CA LYS A 77 -5.73 -6.41 4.53
C LYS A 77 -5.43 -5.04 5.14
N ASN A 78 -6.03 -3.98 4.60
CA ASN A 78 -5.88 -2.62 5.10
C ASN A 78 -7.00 -2.30 6.10
N HIS A 79 -6.64 -1.96 7.34
CA HIS A 79 -7.53 -1.70 8.47
C HIS A 79 -7.54 -0.20 8.83
N LEU A 80 -8.16 0.67 8.02
CA LEU A 80 -8.54 2.07 8.37
C LEU A 80 -7.55 2.90 9.24
N ASN A 81 -6.24 2.67 9.11
CA ASN A 81 -5.20 3.25 9.96
C ASN A 81 -4.72 4.60 9.40
N ALA A 82 -3.92 5.36 10.18
CA ALA A 82 -3.41 6.69 9.81
C ALA A 82 -2.98 6.78 8.33
N GLN A 83 -3.71 7.60 7.57
CA GLN A 83 -3.61 7.71 6.11
C GLN A 83 -2.81 8.97 5.77
N TYR A 84 -1.84 8.81 4.86
CA TYR A 84 -1.13 9.93 4.24
C TYR A 84 -1.62 10.05 2.80
N TYR A 85 -2.19 11.20 2.46
CA TYR A 85 -2.70 11.47 1.13
C TYR A 85 -2.27 12.86 0.68
N GLY A 86 -2.16 13.05 -0.63
CA GLY A 86 -1.92 14.36 -1.24
C GLY A 86 -2.90 14.61 -2.38
N GLU A 87 -2.83 15.80 -2.96
CA GLU A 87 -3.73 16.22 -4.03
C GLU A 87 -3.12 15.96 -5.42
N VAL A 88 -3.95 15.51 -6.35
CA VAL A 88 -3.67 15.42 -7.79
C VAL A 88 -4.82 16.02 -8.58
N GLY A 89 -4.52 16.57 -9.75
CA GLY A 89 -5.52 17.07 -10.70
C GLY A 89 -5.67 16.11 -11.88
N VAL A 90 -6.88 15.85 -12.36
CA VAL A 90 -7.13 15.06 -13.57
C VAL A 90 -7.95 15.85 -14.58
N GLY A 91 -7.46 15.94 -15.81
CA GLY A 91 -8.13 16.63 -16.91
C GLY A 91 -7.75 18.09 -17.10
N THR A 92 -8.37 18.71 -18.11
CA THR A 92 -8.18 20.14 -18.44
C THR A 92 -9.55 20.81 -18.61
N PRO A 93 -9.95 21.74 -17.72
CA PRO A 93 -9.25 22.17 -16.52
C PRO A 93 -9.12 21.03 -15.48
N PRO A 94 -8.10 21.09 -14.58
CA PRO A 94 -7.89 20.07 -13.57
C PRO A 94 -9.11 19.86 -12.65
N GLN A 95 -9.49 18.60 -12.46
CA GLN A 95 -10.43 18.16 -11.44
C GLN A 95 -9.64 17.55 -10.29
N ASN A 96 -9.72 18.11 -9.08
CA ASN A 96 -8.86 17.72 -7.97
C ASN A 96 -9.37 16.48 -7.24
N PHE A 97 -8.43 15.62 -6.85
CA PHE A 97 -8.66 14.40 -6.08
C PHE A 97 -7.60 14.25 -5.00
N THR A 98 -8.02 13.77 -3.84
CA THR A 98 -7.14 13.32 -2.78
C THR A 98 -6.77 11.86 -3.01
N VAL A 99 -5.49 11.54 -3.03
CA VAL A 99 -5.01 10.19 -3.34
C VAL A 99 -3.93 9.72 -2.37
N ILE A 100 -3.94 8.41 -2.11
CA ILE A 100 -2.78 7.74 -1.52
C ILE A 100 -1.74 7.53 -2.62
N PHE A 101 -0.51 7.95 -2.35
CA PHE A 101 0.65 7.60 -3.17
C PHE A 101 1.19 6.25 -2.67
N ASP A 102 0.95 5.19 -3.44
CA ASP A 102 1.05 3.80 -2.98
C ASP A 102 2.15 3.04 -3.72
N THR A 103 3.25 2.72 -3.04
CA THR A 103 4.34 1.90 -3.61
C THR A 103 4.02 0.40 -3.66
N GLY A 104 2.93 -0.05 -3.03
CA GLY A 104 2.42 -1.42 -3.05
C GLY A 104 1.55 -1.76 -4.26
N SER A 105 1.08 -0.76 -5.02
CA SER A 105 0.30 -0.93 -6.26
C SER A 105 0.86 -0.07 -7.40
N ALA A 106 0.42 -0.32 -8.64
CA ALA A 106 0.94 0.38 -9.83
C ALA A 106 -0.12 1.11 -10.67
N ASP A 107 -1.41 0.83 -10.42
CA ASP A 107 -2.51 1.47 -11.12
C ASP A 107 -2.85 2.82 -10.49
N PHE A 108 -3.22 3.80 -11.33
CA PHE A 108 -3.87 5.04 -10.88
C PHE A 108 -5.38 4.93 -11.10
N TRP A 109 -6.18 5.23 -10.08
CA TRP A 109 -7.64 5.22 -10.19
C TRP A 109 -8.30 6.29 -9.32
N VAL A 110 -9.43 6.80 -9.80
CA VAL A 110 -10.32 7.75 -9.10
C VAL A 110 -11.79 7.39 -9.34
N PRO A 111 -12.73 7.83 -8.48
CA PRO A 111 -14.15 7.56 -8.68
C PRO A 111 -14.66 8.22 -9.97
N SER A 112 -15.47 7.50 -10.73
CA SER A 112 -16.12 8.03 -11.94
C SER A 112 -17.43 8.71 -11.60
N SER A 113 -17.81 9.74 -12.36
CA SER A 113 -19.17 10.28 -12.31
C SER A 113 -20.25 9.28 -12.77
N LYS A 114 -19.84 8.12 -13.29
CA LYS A 114 -20.72 6.99 -13.64
C LYS A 114 -20.86 5.95 -12.52
N CYS A 115 -20.32 6.23 -11.33
CA CYS A 115 -20.46 5.37 -10.16
C CYS A 115 -21.77 5.65 -9.42
N PHE A 116 -22.86 5.04 -9.86
CA PHE A 116 -24.21 5.31 -9.32
C PHE A 116 -24.64 4.36 -8.19
N LEU A 117 -24.03 3.18 -8.10
CA LEU A 117 -24.51 2.08 -7.24
C LEU A 117 -23.68 1.87 -5.98
N SER A 118 -22.63 2.68 -5.74
CA SER A 118 -21.77 2.55 -4.58
C SER A 118 -21.84 3.82 -3.73
N ILE A 119 -22.24 3.67 -2.46
CA ILE A 119 -22.39 4.77 -1.50
C ILE A 119 -21.08 5.57 -1.38
N GLY A 120 -19.93 4.89 -1.41
CA GLY A 120 -18.61 5.53 -1.40
C GLY A 120 -18.46 6.62 -2.47
N CYS A 121 -18.98 6.41 -3.68
CA CYS A 121 -18.86 7.39 -4.77
C CYS A 121 -19.73 8.66 -4.59
N TYR A 122 -20.72 8.64 -3.70
CA TYR A 122 -21.52 9.84 -3.38
C TYR A 122 -20.83 10.75 -2.36
N LEU A 123 -19.89 10.21 -1.58
CA LEU A 123 -19.17 10.94 -0.53
C LEU A 123 -17.82 11.51 -1.00
N HIS A 124 -17.38 11.14 -2.20
CA HIS A 124 -16.06 11.46 -2.74
C HIS A 124 -16.17 12.29 -4.02
N ALA A 125 -15.09 12.99 -4.37
CA ALA A 125 -14.98 13.65 -5.66
C ALA A 125 -15.08 12.62 -6.78
N SER A 126 -15.72 12.99 -7.89
CA SER A 126 -15.87 12.11 -9.05
C SER A 126 -15.40 12.77 -10.34
N TYR A 127 -14.63 12.00 -11.11
CA TYR A 127 -14.12 12.41 -12.40
C TYR A 127 -15.23 12.47 -13.44
N LYS A 128 -15.33 13.63 -14.10
CA LYS A 128 -16.29 13.92 -15.15
C LYS A 128 -15.55 14.08 -16.46
N ALA A 129 -15.50 13.01 -17.25
CA ALA A 129 -14.82 13.00 -18.55
C ALA A 129 -15.34 14.09 -19.51
N SER A 130 -16.65 14.38 -19.46
CA SER A 130 -17.29 15.43 -20.27
C SER A 130 -16.84 16.85 -19.94
N LYS A 131 -16.17 17.06 -18.81
CA LYS A 131 -15.65 18.37 -18.39
C LYS A 131 -14.16 18.55 -18.69
N SER A 132 -13.49 17.56 -19.27
CA SER A 132 -12.08 17.64 -19.62
C SER A 132 -11.90 17.75 -21.13
N ALA A 133 -11.21 18.81 -21.57
CA ALA A 133 -10.85 19.03 -22.97
C ALA A 133 -9.76 18.06 -23.46
N THR A 134 -9.01 17.45 -22.56
CA THR A 134 -7.88 16.55 -22.87
C THR A 134 -8.23 15.07 -22.72
N TYR A 135 -9.45 14.76 -22.32
CA TYR A 135 -9.94 13.40 -22.18
C TYR A 135 -9.92 12.64 -23.51
N LYS A 136 -9.43 11.41 -23.47
CA LYS A 136 -9.50 10.42 -24.52
C LYS A 136 -10.08 9.12 -23.98
N LYS A 137 -11.09 8.60 -24.68
CA LYS A 137 -11.73 7.34 -24.33
C LYS A 137 -10.79 6.16 -24.59
N ASN A 138 -10.63 5.30 -23.59
CA ASN A 138 -9.98 3.98 -23.73
C ASN A 138 -11.04 2.87 -23.60
N GLY A 139 -11.75 2.80 -22.48
CA GLY A 139 -12.96 1.99 -22.28
C GLY A 139 -12.71 0.51 -21.94
N LYS A 140 -11.46 0.04 -21.93
CA LYS A 140 -11.11 -1.32 -21.50
C LYS A 140 -11.49 -1.53 -20.03
N ARG A 141 -12.27 -2.57 -19.74
CA ARG A 141 -12.70 -2.90 -18.37
C ARG A 141 -11.53 -3.44 -17.55
N VAL A 142 -11.44 -2.97 -16.31
CA VAL A 142 -10.42 -3.39 -15.34
C VAL A 142 -11.08 -3.57 -13.98
N ALA A 143 -10.65 -4.60 -13.25
CA ALA A 143 -11.03 -4.82 -11.86
C ALA A 143 -9.75 -5.00 -11.03
N LEU A 144 -9.70 -4.31 -9.89
CA LEU A 144 -8.61 -4.40 -8.93
C LEU A 144 -9.13 -5.02 -7.65
N ARG A 145 -8.29 -5.86 -7.03
CA ARG A 145 -8.57 -6.47 -5.73
C ARG A 145 -7.44 -6.13 -4.77
N TYR A 146 -7.77 -5.35 -3.76
CA TYR A 146 -6.97 -5.07 -2.57
C TYR A 146 -7.33 -6.08 -1.48
N GLY A 147 -6.55 -6.19 -0.40
CA GLY A 147 -6.81 -7.27 0.56
C GLY A 147 -8.11 -7.13 1.35
N THR A 148 -8.55 -5.90 1.65
CA THR A 148 -9.87 -5.63 2.27
C THR A 148 -10.89 -5.04 1.30
N GLY A 149 -10.52 -4.77 0.05
CA GLY A 149 -11.42 -4.10 -0.88
C GLY A 149 -11.28 -4.50 -2.34
N ALA A 150 -12.26 -4.16 -3.16
CA ALA A 150 -12.18 -4.29 -4.60
C ALA A 150 -12.78 -3.05 -5.26
N ILE A 151 -12.24 -2.67 -6.41
CA ILE A 151 -12.85 -1.67 -7.29
C ILE A 151 -12.97 -2.26 -8.70
N SER A 152 -13.98 -1.83 -9.45
CA SER A 152 -14.08 -2.16 -10.87
C SER A 152 -14.55 -0.97 -11.68
N GLY A 153 -14.09 -0.92 -12.92
CA GLY A 153 -14.25 0.25 -13.76
C GLY A 153 -13.75 0.00 -15.17
N TYR A 154 -13.32 1.08 -15.82
CA TYR A 154 -12.71 1.04 -17.13
C TYR A 154 -11.58 2.06 -17.22
N LEU A 155 -10.65 1.83 -18.15
CA LEU A 155 -9.57 2.75 -18.44
C LEU A 155 -10.08 3.98 -19.18
N SER A 156 -9.49 5.12 -18.84
CA SER A 156 -9.61 6.39 -19.51
C SER A 156 -8.23 7.02 -19.61
N GLN A 157 -8.03 7.89 -20.59
CA GLN A 157 -6.77 8.60 -20.75
C GLN A 157 -7.00 10.10 -20.60
N ASP A 158 -6.19 10.77 -19.80
CA ASP A 158 -6.23 12.22 -19.65
C ASP A 158 -4.88 12.76 -19.15
N ASN A 159 -4.76 14.08 -19.00
CA ASN A 159 -3.63 14.69 -18.33
C ASN A 159 -3.79 14.61 -16.81
N VAL A 160 -2.70 14.33 -16.10
CA VAL A 160 -2.67 14.24 -14.64
C VAL A 160 -1.64 15.24 -14.09
N GLN A 161 -2.10 16.12 -13.23
CA GLN A 161 -1.26 17.10 -12.55
C GLN A 161 -0.83 16.58 -11.17
N VAL A 162 0.47 16.54 -10.93
CA VAL A 162 1.09 16.11 -9.66
C VAL A 162 2.16 17.12 -9.27
N GLY A 163 2.06 17.75 -8.09
CA GLY A 163 3.10 18.66 -7.59
C GLY A 163 3.46 19.82 -8.53
N GLY A 164 2.49 20.30 -9.31
CA GLY A 164 2.67 21.38 -10.28
C GLY A 164 3.09 20.94 -11.70
N VAL A 165 3.55 19.71 -11.91
CA VAL A 165 3.85 19.18 -13.25
C VAL A 165 2.65 18.45 -13.85
N VAL A 166 2.56 18.46 -15.17
CA VAL A 166 1.46 17.83 -15.93
C VAL A 166 1.99 16.63 -16.70
N VAL A 167 1.62 15.43 -16.26
CA VAL A 167 1.83 14.15 -16.95
C VAL A 167 0.78 14.01 -18.03
N LYS A 168 1.19 14.01 -19.30
CA LYS A 168 0.27 13.95 -20.44
C LYS A 168 -0.09 12.52 -20.81
N ASN A 169 -1.30 12.34 -21.35
CA ASN A 169 -1.80 11.07 -21.88
C ASN A 169 -1.67 9.88 -20.89
N GLN A 170 -1.93 10.12 -19.61
CA GLN A 170 -1.90 9.08 -18.58
C GLN A 170 -3.17 8.23 -18.66
N ASP A 171 -3.01 6.91 -18.81
CA ASP A 171 -4.12 5.97 -18.60
C ASP A 171 -4.39 5.80 -17.11
N PHE A 172 -5.65 5.85 -16.71
CA PHE A 172 -6.11 5.64 -15.33
C PHE A 172 -7.47 4.96 -15.32
N ILE A 173 -7.85 4.40 -14.19
CA ILE A 173 -9.13 3.70 -14.05
C ILE A 173 -10.17 4.67 -13.49
N GLU A 174 -11.26 4.81 -14.22
CA GLU A 174 -12.51 5.39 -13.73
C GLU A 174 -13.28 4.31 -12.96
N ALA A 175 -13.26 4.37 -11.63
CA ALA A 175 -13.96 3.42 -10.78
C ALA A 175 -15.48 3.63 -10.87
N THR A 176 -16.21 2.59 -11.31
CA THR A 176 -17.67 2.62 -11.44
C THR A 176 -18.39 1.84 -10.35
N ARG A 177 -17.65 0.99 -9.62
CA ARG A 177 -18.15 0.22 -8.48
C ARG A 177 -17.06 0.09 -7.43
N GLU A 178 -17.42 0.39 -6.20
CA GLU A 178 -16.62 0.24 -4.98
C GLU A 178 -17.44 -0.53 -3.93
N PRO A 179 -17.58 -1.86 -4.07
CA PRO A 179 -18.45 -2.66 -3.22
C PRO A 179 -18.00 -2.76 -1.75
N SER A 180 -16.79 -2.34 -1.42
CA SER A 180 -16.16 -2.65 -0.12
C SER A 180 -16.40 -1.55 0.92
N ILE A 181 -16.74 -1.95 2.15
CA ILE A 181 -16.99 -1.01 3.26
C ILE A 181 -15.76 -0.17 3.59
N THR A 182 -14.56 -0.73 3.43
CA THR A 182 -13.28 -0.02 3.54
C THR A 182 -13.22 1.24 2.68
N PHE A 183 -14.03 1.29 1.62
CA PHE A 183 -14.06 2.38 0.67
C PHE A 183 -15.16 3.43 0.93
N MET A 184 -16.11 3.12 1.80
CA MET A 184 -17.23 4.00 2.15
C MET A 184 -16.85 5.12 3.12
N PHE A 185 -15.94 4.84 4.07
CA PHE A 185 -15.54 5.77 5.13
C PHE A 185 -14.15 6.39 4.90
N ARG A 186 -13.68 6.39 3.65
CA ARG A 186 -12.39 6.98 3.32
C ARG A 186 -12.44 8.50 3.38
N LYS A 187 -11.27 9.10 3.57
CA LYS A 187 -11.03 10.54 3.41
C LYS A 187 -10.14 10.85 2.20
N PHE A 188 -9.85 9.83 1.39
CA PHE A 188 -9.17 9.94 0.11
C PHE A 188 -10.09 9.41 -0.98
N ASP A 189 -10.05 10.05 -2.15
CA ASP A 189 -10.87 9.69 -3.30
C ASP A 189 -10.29 8.49 -4.06
N GLY A 190 -8.96 8.42 -4.21
CA GLY A 190 -8.30 7.46 -5.10
C GLY A 190 -6.95 6.92 -4.62
N ILE A 191 -6.32 6.09 -5.45
CA ILE A 191 -4.94 5.62 -5.21
C ILE A 191 -4.14 5.87 -6.49
N LEU A 192 -2.95 6.43 -6.32
CA LEU A 192 -1.93 6.59 -7.35
C LEU A 192 -0.79 5.62 -7.05
N GLY A 193 -0.75 4.52 -7.81
CA GLY A 193 0.28 3.50 -7.70
C GLY A 193 1.66 3.99 -8.17
N LEU A 194 2.68 3.71 -7.37
CA LEU A 194 4.10 4.01 -7.60
C LEU A 194 4.96 2.73 -7.69
N GLY A 195 4.32 1.57 -7.70
CA GLY A 195 4.93 0.28 -7.99
C GLY A 195 5.38 0.14 -9.46
N PHE A 196 5.97 -1.01 -9.77
CA PHE A 196 6.45 -1.26 -11.14
C PHE A 196 5.32 -1.73 -12.05
N LYS A 197 5.48 -1.54 -13.36
CA LYS A 197 4.45 -1.85 -14.35
C LYS A 197 4.08 -3.34 -14.44
N GLU A 198 4.93 -4.25 -13.98
CA GLU A 198 4.67 -5.69 -13.99
C GLU A 198 3.45 -6.10 -13.15
N ILE A 199 3.06 -5.26 -12.18
CA ILE A 199 1.85 -5.48 -11.36
C ILE A 199 0.69 -4.57 -11.74
N ALA A 200 0.87 -3.67 -12.72
CA ALA A 200 -0.21 -2.80 -13.21
C ALA A 200 -1.24 -3.63 -14.00
N ARG A 201 -2.52 -3.41 -13.73
CA ARG A 201 -3.59 -4.09 -14.46
C ARG A 201 -3.89 -3.35 -15.76
N GLY A 202 -4.40 -4.11 -16.73
CA GLY A 202 -4.76 -3.54 -18.03
C GLY A 202 -3.59 -3.23 -18.95
N GLY A 203 -2.33 -3.44 -18.52
CA GLY A 203 -1.13 -3.23 -19.35
C GLY A 203 -0.82 -1.74 -19.59
N VAL A 204 -1.10 -0.90 -18.58
CA VAL A 204 -0.90 0.54 -18.64
C VAL A 204 0.43 0.95 -18.02
N GLU A 205 0.98 2.07 -18.47
CA GLU A 205 2.20 2.63 -17.92
C GLU A 205 1.88 3.45 -16.64
N PRO A 206 2.52 3.17 -15.48
CA PRO A 206 2.27 3.91 -14.25
C PRO A 206 2.64 5.39 -14.37
N VAL A 207 2.04 6.24 -13.53
CA VAL A 207 2.27 7.71 -13.54
C VAL A 207 3.76 8.05 -13.44
N TRP A 208 4.47 7.38 -12.54
CA TRP A 208 5.91 7.60 -12.34
C TRP A 208 6.74 7.35 -13.62
N TYR A 209 6.41 6.30 -14.36
CA TYR A 209 7.12 5.99 -15.61
C TYR A 209 6.87 7.08 -16.65
N ASN A 210 5.63 7.56 -16.77
CA ASN A 210 5.31 8.67 -17.66
C ASN A 210 5.98 9.98 -17.22
N MET A 211 6.12 10.26 -15.92
CA MET A 211 6.89 11.42 -15.43
C MET A 211 8.34 11.36 -15.88
N VAL A 212 9.00 10.20 -15.73
CA VAL A 212 10.39 10.00 -16.13
C VAL A 212 10.54 10.07 -17.66
N ASN A 213 9.68 9.37 -18.40
CA ASN A 213 9.73 9.31 -19.87
C ASN A 213 9.43 10.67 -20.52
N GLN A 214 8.65 11.53 -19.87
CA GLN A 214 8.34 12.88 -20.34
C GLN A 214 9.32 13.93 -19.82
N HIS A 215 10.41 13.53 -19.14
CA HIS A 215 11.43 14.41 -18.59
C HIS A 215 10.87 15.49 -17.64
N LEU A 216 9.87 15.13 -16.83
CA LEU A 216 9.20 16.05 -15.90
C LEU A 216 9.90 16.16 -14.53
N VAL A 217 10.96 15.39 -14.32
CA VAL A 217 11.68 15.29 -13.04
C VAL A 217 13.19 15.31 -13.25
N GLY A 218 13.93 15.88 -12.32
CA GLY A 218 15.38 16.07 -12.43
C GLY A 218 16.20 14.77 -12.31
N SER A 219 15.70 13.78 -11.57
CA SER A 219 16.34 12.47 -11.43
C SER A 219 15.29 11.36 -11.35
N PRO A 220 15.61 10.12 -11.79
CA PRO A 220 14.68 9.00 -11.76
C PRO A 220 14.59 8.38 -10.34
N VAL A 221 14.36 9.23 -9.34
CA VAL A 221 14.13 8.84 -7.94
C VAL A 221 12.93 9.62 -7.40
N PHE A 222 12.22 9.01 -6.45
CA PHE A 222 11.27 9.71 -5.59
C PHE A 222 11.50 9.29 -4.14
N SER A 223 11.12 10.15 -3.21
CA SER A 223 11.30 9.92 -1.78
C SER A 223 10.09 10.36 -0.98
N PHE A 224 9.91 9.73 0.19
CA PHE A 224 8.85 10.02 1.13
C PHE A 224 9.43 10.46 2.47
N TRP A 225 8.82 11.49 3.04
CA TRP A 225 8.94 11.81 4.45
C TRP A 225 7.56 11.77 5.10
N PHE A 226 7.39 10.92 6.11
CA PHE A 226 6.15 10.81 6.88
C PHE A 226 6.35 11.42 8.26
N ASN A 227 5.61 12.48 8.56
CA ASN A 227 5.62 13.11 9.87
C ASN A 227 4.80 12.30 10.88
N ARG A 228 5.48 11.48 11.68
CA ARG A 228 4.86 10.66 12.71
C ARG A 228 4.28 11.47 13.86
N HIS A 229 4.80 12.67 14.12
CA HIS A 229 4.45 13.52 15.27
C HIS A 229 3.47 14.65 14.95
N ALA A 230 3.01 14.75 13.69
CA ALA A 230 2.09 15.81 13.31
C ALA A 230 0.72 15.68 13.99
N SER A 231 0.20 16.82 14.46
CA SER A 231 -1.24 17.10 14.54
C SER A 231 -1.85 17.11 13.13
N GLU A 232 -3.18 17.09 13.02
CA GLU A 232 -3.87 17.13 11.72
C GLU A 232 -3.28 18.24 10.80
N GLY A 233 -3.01 17.90 9.53
CA GLY A 233 -2.63 18.85 8.49
C GLY A 233 -1.15 18.89 8.07
N GLN A 234 -0.19 18.52 8.93
CA GLN A 234 1.25 18.50 8.58
C GLN A 234 1.81 17.08 8.42
N GLY A 235 1.23 16.30 7.52
CA GLY A 235 1.45 14.85 7.46
C GLY A 235 2.78 14.40 6.88
N GLY A 236 3.37 15.14 5.95
CA GLY A 236 4.61 14.70 5.31
C GLY A 236 4.84 15.37 3.97
N GLU A 237 5.75 14.79 3.19
CA GLU A 237 6.08 15.22 1.84
C GLU A 237 6.45 14.02 0.99
N ILE A 238 6.04 14.03 -0.28
CA ILE A 238 6.66 13.22 -1.33
C ILE A 238 7.38 14.15 -2.30
N VAL A 239 8.62 13.77 -2.66
CA VAL A 239 9.44 14.47 -3.64
C VAL A 239 9.69 13.54 -4.80
N PHE A 240 9.23 13.92 -6.00
CA PHE A 240 9.66 13.29 -7.25
C PHE A 240 10.83 14.08 -7.83
N GLY A 241 11.83 13.39 -8.36
CA GLY A 241 13.02 14.01 -8.92
C GLY A 241 14.19 14.17 -7.95
N GLY A 242 14.06 13.76 -6.69
CA GLY A 242 15.14 13.88 -5.70
C GLY A 242 14.74 13.52 -4.27
N ILE A 243 15.55 14.01 -3.33
CA ILE A 243 15.44 13.80 -1.90
C ILE A 243 15.58 15.15 -1.20
N ASP A 244 14.70 15.47 -0.24
CA ASP A 244 14.87 16.69 0.57
C ASP A 244 15.88 16.43 1.71
N PRO A 245 17.04 17.11 1.73
CA PRO A 245 18.04 16.95 2.79
C PRO A 245 17.55 17.40 4.18
N LYS A 246 16.47 18.18 4.28
CA LYS A 246 15.89 18.60 5.57
C LYS A 246 15.18 17.45 6.29
N HIS A 247 14.83 16.38 5.58
CA HIS A 247 14.01 15.29 6.09
C HIS A 247 14.81 14.04 6.48
N HIS A 248 16.14 14.07 6.39
CA HIS A 248 17.02 13.01 6.90
C HIS A 248 18.29 13.60 7.52
N LYS A 249 18.87 12.89 8.48
CA LYS A 249 20.14 13.29 9.14
C LYS A 249 21.32 12.44 8.69
N GLU A 250 21.07 11.16 8.45
CA GLU A 250 22.09 10.17 8.09
C GLU A 250 22.07 9.91 6.58
N GLU A 251 23.15 9.28 6.10
CA GLU A 251 23.21 8.78 4.74
C GLU A 251 22.27 7.59 4.54
N HIS A 252 21.68 7.50 3.34
CA HIS A 252 20.79 6.40 2.99
C HIS A 252 21.57 5.11 2.79
N LYS A 253 21.08 4.01 3.39
CA LYS A 253 21.54 2.66 3.08
C LYS A 253 20.71 2.10 1.93
N TYR A 254 21.35 1.90 0.79
CA TYR A 254 20.69 1.35 -0.39
C TYR A 254 20.78 -0.17 -0.43
N VAL A 255 19.66 -0.81 -0.75
CA VAL A 255 19.55 -2.24 -1.05
C VAL A 255 18.91 -2.41 -2.43
N PRO A 256 19.37 -3.37 -3.25
CA PRO A 256 18.83 -3.55 -4.58
C PRO A 256 17.43 -4.15 -4.54
N VAL A 257 16.62 -3.81 -5.55
CA VAL A 257 15.33 -4.46 -5.76
C VAL A 257 15.56 -5.91 -6.19
N THR A 258 14.98 -6.88 -5.48
CA THR A 258 15.16 -8.31 -5.75
C THR A 258 14.10 -8.91 -6.67
N LYS A 259 12.91 -8.30 -6.71
CA LYS A 259 11.82 -8.72 -7.60
C LYS A 259 11.07 -7.52 -8.17
N LYS A 260 11.29 -7.23 -9.45
CA LYS A 260 10.55 -6.19 -10.19
C LYS A 260 9.06 -6.53 -10.21
N GLY A 261 8.25 -5.50 -10.01
CA GLY A 261 6.82 -5.58 -9.66
C GLY A 261 6.57 -4.76 -8.40
N TYR A 262 7.22 -5.14 -7.31
CA TYR A 262 7.16 -4.43 -6.04
C TYR A 262 8.48 -3.73 -5.73
N TRP A 263 8.45 -2.75 -4.82
CA TRP A 263 9.66 -2.23 -4.18
C TRP A 263 10.19 -3.22 -3.12
N GLN A 264 10.47 -4.44 -3.60
CA GLN A 264 10.89 -5.58 -2.79
C GLN A 264 12.42 -5.65 -2.69
N PHE A 265 12.93 -5.88 -1.49
CA PHE A 265 14.34 -6.08 -1.21
C PHE A 265 14.56 -7.23 -0.22
N ASP A 266 15.79 -7.73 -0.15
CA ASP A 266 16.18 -8.72 0.86
C ASP A 266 16.37 -8.04 2.21
N MET A 267 15.72 -8.58 3.23
CA MET A 267 15.84 -8.19 4.62
C MET A 267 16.51 -9.31 5.42
N GLY A 268 17.35 -8.92 6.38
CA GLY A 268 17.93 -9.85 7.34
C GLY A 268 16.94 -10.32 8.40
N ASP A 269 17.48 -10.75 9.54
CA ASP A 269 16.67 -11.27 10.63
C ASP A 269 15.88 -10.17 11.36
N VAL A 270 14.78 -10.58 11.99
CA VAL A 270 13.96 -9.73 12.87
C VAL A 270 14.32 -10.03 14.31
N LEU A 271 14.67 -8.98 15.06
CA LEU A 271 15.07 -9.07 16.46
C LEU A 271 13.99 -8.50 17.39
N ILE A 272 13.69 -9.18 18.48
CA ILE A 272 12.80 -8.71 19.54
C ILE A 272 13.61 -8.57 20.83
N GLY A 273 13.80 -7.33 21.31
CA GLY A 273 14.65 -7.07 22.48
C GLY A 273 16.10 -7.55 22.29
N GLY A 274 16.62 -7.46 21.06
CA GLY A 274 17.96 -7.93 20.69
C GLY A 274 18.08 -9.44 20.43
N LYS A 275 17.00 -10.21 20.58
CA LYS A 275 17.00 -11.67 20.36
C LYS A 275 16.40 -12.02 19.00
N SER A 276 17.07 -12.92 18.29
CA SER A 276 16.60 -13.46 17.01
C SER A 276 15.23 -14.14 17.15
N THR A 277 14.38 -13.95 16.15
CA THR A 277 13.13 -14.72 16.00
C THR A 277 13.36 -16.10 15.40
N GLY A 278 14.56 -16.37 14.85
CA GLY A 278 14.94 -17.62 14.19
C GLY A 278 14.30 -17.83 12.82
N LEU A 279 13.38 -16.96 12.39
CA LEU A 279 12.51 -17.19 11.24
C LEU A 279 12.95 -16.45 9.96
N CYS A 280 13.70 -15.35 10.09
CA CYS A 280 14.24 -14.59 8.97
C CYS A 280 15.78 -14.62 8.91
N THR A 281 16.41 -15.58 9.58
CA THR A 281 17.87 -15.73 9.66
C THR A 281 18.53 -16.03 8.30
N SER A 282 17.84 -16.75 7.43
CA SER A 282 18.26 -17.05 6.05
C SER A 282 17.81 -16.01 5.02
N ARG A 283 17.43 -14.81 5.48
CA ARG A 283 16.82 -13.68 4.74
C ARG A 283 15.34 -13.86 4.45
N CYS A 284 14.61 -12.78 4.65
CA CYS A 284 13.20 -12.64 4.27
C CYS A 284 13.07 -11.58 3.17
N ALA A 285 12.05 -11.71 2.33
CA ALA A 285 11.66 -10.62 1.43
C ALA A 285 10.90 -9.56 2.23
N ALA A 286 11.20 -8.29 1.98
CA ALA A 286 10.45 -7.15 2.51
C ALA A 286 10.03 -6.24 1.36
N ILE A 287 8.91 -5.54 1.51
CA ILE A 287 8.41 -4.54 0.56
C ILE A 287 8.27 -3.22 1.30
N ALA A 288 8.81 -2.14 0.73
CA ALA A 288 8.50 -0.79 1.18
C ALA A 288 7.16 -0.36 0.58
N ASP A 289 6.11 -0.37 1.39
CA ASP A 289 4.73 -0.08 0.98
C ASP A 289 4.19 1.16 1.72
N SER A 290 4.16 2.31 1.03
CA SER A 290 3.60 3.57 1.54
C SER A 290 2.07 3.55 1.67
N GLY A 291 1.39 2.63 1.01
CA GLY A 291 -0.07 2.46 1.09
C GLY A 291 -0.53 1.69 2.33
N THR A 292 0.40 1.09 3.08
CA THR A 292 0.12 0.29 4.28
C THR A 292 0.68 0.94 5.55
N SER A 293 -0.17 1.14 6.56
CA SER A 293 0.25 1.82 7.81
C SER A 293 0.93 0.92 8.84
N LEU A 294 0.65 -0.39 8.85
CA LEU A 294 1.19 -1.34 9.84
C LEU A 294 2.35 -2.15 9.28
N LEU A 295 3.22 -2.63 10.17
CA LEU A 295 4.19 -3.67 9.83
C LEU A 295 3.46 -5.00 9.69
N VAL A 296 3.54 -5.62 8.51
CA VAL A 296 2.95 -6.92 8.22
C VAL A 296 4.06 -7.93 8.01
N GLY A 297 3.93 -9.11 8.62
CA GLY A 297 4.94 -10.15 8.52
C GLY A 297 4.37 -11.55 8.79
N PRO A 298 5.23 -12.59 8.73
CA PRO A 298 4.84 -13.96 9.02
C PRO A 298 4.16 -14.08 10.39
N THR A 299 3.04 -14.80 10.45
CA THR A 299 2.25 -14.96 11.68
C THR A 299 3.10 -15.42 12.86
N ALA A 300 4.04 -16.34 12.64
CA ALA A 300 4.92 -16.83 13.70
C ALA A 300 5.83 -15.73 14.30
N ILE A 301 6.31 -14.77 13.50
CA ILE A 301 7.05 -13.60 14.00
C ILE A 301 6.12 -12.65 14.74
N ILE A 302 4.95 -12.34 14.16
CA ILE A 302 3.97 -11.43 14.76
C ILE A 302 3.45 -11.98 16.10
N THR A 303 3.25 -13.30 16.23
CA THR A 303 2.88 -13.95 17.49
C THR A 303 3.98 -13.78 18.55
N GLN A 304 5.25 -13.98 18.21
CA GLN A 304 6.36 -13.74 19.13
C GLN A 304 6.43 -12.26 19.57
N ILE A 305 6.20 -11.32 18.64
CA ILE A 305 6.14 -9.89 18.96
C ILE A 305 4.99 -9.62 19.94
N ASN A 306 3.77 -10.07 19.61
CA ASN A 306 2.58 -9.84 20.43
C ASN A 306 2.75 -10.40 21.85
N GLU A 307 3.31 -11.60 21.99
CA GLU A 307 3.61 -12.19 23.30
C GLU A 307 4.60 -11.32 24.10
N LYS A 308 5.68 -10.85 23.46
CA LYS A 308 6.70 -10.04 24.14
C LYS A 308 6.26 -8.64 24.51
N ILE A 309 5.33 -8.05 23.76
CA ILE A 309 4.77 -6.71 24.07
C ILE A 309 3.47 -6.78 24.89
N GLY A 310 2.97 -7.99 25.20
CA GLY A 310 1.72 -8.19 25.94
C GLY A 310 0.46 -7.84 25.13
N ALA A 311 0.53 -7.80 23.79
CA ALA A 311 -0.63 -7.53 22.96
C ALA A 311 -1.56 -8.76 22.91
N PRO A 312 -2.88 -8.56 23.04
CA PRO A 312 -3.84 -9.65 22.93
C PRO A 312 -3.80 -10.22 21.51
N GLY A 313 -3.35 -11.48 21.38
CA GLY A 313 -3.42 -12.21 20.13
C GLY A 313 -4.85 -12.68 19.82
N ILE A 314 -5.16 -12.89 18.54
CA ILE A 314 -6.39 -13.59 18.16
C ILE A 314 -6.22 -15.07 18.57
N PHE A 315 -7.05 -15.53 19.50
CA PHE A 315 -7.07 -16.93 19.93
C PHE A 315 -7.36 -17.86 18.73
N SER A 316 -6.34 -18.58 18.26
CA SER A 316 -6.52 -19.66 17.30
C SER A 316 -6.83 -20.97 18.03
N GLN A 317 -8.08 -21.45 17.90
CA GLN A 317 -8.47 -22.76 18.43
C GLN A 317 -7.68 -23.89 17.76
N GLU A 318 -7.41 -23.76 16.47
CA GLU A 318 -6.57 -24.70 15.71
C GLU A 318 -5.16 -24.77 16.31
N CYS A 319 -4.58 -23.63 16.71
CA CYS A 319 -3.27 -23.61 17.39
C CYS A 319 -3.31 -24.32 18.75
N LYS A 320 -4.36 -24.09 19.55
CA LYS A 320 -4.55 -24.79 20.83
C LYS A 320 -4.70 -26.30 20.64
N GLU A 321 -5.50 -26.73 19.68
CA GLU A 321 -5.69 -28.15 19.36
C GLU A 321 -4.37 -28.79 18.97
N VAL A 322 -3.59 -28.18 18.06
CA VAL A 322 -2.27 -28.68 17.66
C VAL A 322 -1.32 -28.77 18.85
N ALA A 323 -1.22 -27.70 19.66
CA ALA A 323 -0.36 -27.67 20.83
C ALA A 323 -0.74 -28.76 21.85
N SER A 324 -2.04 -28.94 22.11
CA SER A 324 -2.53 -29.93 23.08
C SER A 324 -2.36 -31.38 22.60
N GLN A 325 -2.61 -31.65 21.32
CA GLN A 325 -2.69 -33.00 20.79
C GLN A 325 -1.34 -33.51 20.26
N TYR A 326 -0.54 -32.62 19.69
CA TYR A 326 0.71 -32.98 19.01
C TYR A 326 1.95 -32.29 19.61
N GLY A 327 1.79 -31.36 20.54
CA GLY A 327 2.89 -30.54 21.07
C GLY A 327 4.05 -31.34 21.62
N GLN A 328 3.79 -32.32 22.49
CA GLN A 328 4.84 -33.18 23.04
C GLN A 328 5.54 -34.00 21.96
N ARG A 329 4.77 -34.61 21.05
CA ARG A 329 5.35 -35.40 19.95
C ARG A 329 6.20 -34.55 19.01
N ILE A 330 5.79 -33.31 18.72
CA ILE A 330 6.57 -32.37 17.92
C ILE A 330 7.86 -32.00 18.66
N LEU A 331 7.79 -31.74 19.97
CA LEU A 331 8.95 -31.41 20.80
C LEU A 331 9.94 -32.58 20.85
N ASP A 332 9.48 -33.81 21.06
CA ASP A 332 10.32 -35.00 21.07
C ASP A 332 11.02 -35.20 19.73
N LEU A 333 10.33 -34.99 18.60
CA LEU A 333 10.94 -35.09 17.28
C LEU A 333 12.01 -34.02 17.07
N LEU A 334 11.80 -32.79 17.55
CA LEU A 334 12.81 -31.73 17.50
C LEU A 334 14.02 -32.04 18.39
N LEU A 335 13.80 -32.56 19.59
CA LEU A 335 14.87 -32.94 20.52
C LEU A 335 15.70 -34.12 20.00
N ASN A 336 15.12 -34.98 19.18
CA ASN A 336 15.81 -36.05 18.46
C ASN A 336 16.42 -35.59 17.11
N GLU A 337 16.56 -34.28 16.92
CA GLU A 337 17.19 -33.65 15.74
C GLU A 337 16.56 -34.07 14.40
N ILE A 338 15.26 -34.40 14.41
CA ILE A 338 14.53 -34.63 13.16
C ILE A 338 14.38 -33.31 12.43
N ASP A 339 14.71 -33.34 11.13
CA ASP A 339 14.52 -32.23 10.21
C ASP A 339 13.13 -31.59 10.39
N PRO A 340 13.04 -30.31 10.81
CA PRO A 340 11.77 -29.64 11.07
C PRO A 340 10.79 -29.68 9.91
N THR A 341 11.28 -29.74 8.66
CA THR A 341 10.44 -29.82 7.46
C THR A 341 9.68 -31.15 7.35
N LYS A 342 10.19 -32.21 8.00
CA LYS A 342 9.60 -33.56 8.00
C LYS A 342 8.68 -33.83 9.17
N ILE A 343 8.69 -32.97 10.20
CA ILE A 343 7.90 -33.19 11.42
C ILE A 343 6.41 -33.11 11.14
N CYS A 344 5.93 -32.05 10.49
CA CYS A 344 4.50 -31.88 10.21
C CYS A 344 3.92 -33.03 9.35
N PRO A 345 4.60 -33.50 8.28
CA PRO A 345 4.20 -34.72 7.57
C PRO A 345 4.23 -35.98 8.46
N SER A 346 5.24 -36.14 9.31
CA SER A 346 5.39 -37.33 10.17
C SER A 346 4.32 -37.44 11.25
N VAL A 347 3.74 -36.32 11.68
CA VAL A 347 2.59 -36.30 12.60
C VAL A 347 1.24 -36.25 11.87
N GLY A 348 1.24 -36.31 10.53
CA GLY A 348 0.03 -36.37 9.69
C GLY A 348 -0.72 -35.04 9.54
N LEU A 349 -0.10 -33.92 9.90
CA LEU A 349 -0.72 -32.59 9.86
C LEU A 349 -0.49 -31.86 8.53
N CYS A 350 0.54 -32.24 7.78
CA CYS A 350 0.87 -31.67 6.48
C CYS A 350 1.01 -32.76 5.41
N THR A 351 0.81 -32.38 4.14
CA THR A 351 1.21 -33.24 3.02
C THR A 351 2.72 -33.38 2.97
N HIS A 352 3.25 -34.44 2.32
CA HIS A 352 4.71 -34.67 2.17
C HIS A 352 5.48 -33.49 1.55
N SER A 353 4.78 -32.55 0.89
CA SER A 353 5.36 -31.32 0.35
C SER A 353 5.53 -30.18 1.37
N GLY A 354 4.99 -30.31 2.60
CA GLY A 354 5.12 -29.32 3.68
C GLY A 354 4.35 -28.00 3.49
N THR A 355 3.70 -27.78 2.34
CA THR A 355 3.14 -26.47 1.95
C THR A 355 1.62 -26.34 2.14
N GLN A 356 0.92 -27.43 2.46
CA GLN A 356 -0.53 -27.45 2.67
C GLN A 356 -0.90 -28.24 3.93
N GLY A 357 -1.66 -27.61 4.82
CA GLY A 357 -2.23 -28.28 6.00
C GLY A 357 -3.38 -29.21 5.62
N VAL A 358 -3.49 -30.34 6.31
CA VAL A 358 -4.61 -31.27 6.17
C VAL A 358 -5.78 -30.75 7.02
N ARG A 359 -6.94 -30.50 6.41
CA ARG A 359 -8.12 -29.96 7.12
C ARG A 359 -8.59 -30.98 8.17
N PHE A 360 -8.76 -30.54 9.42
CA PHE A 360 -9.35 -31.35 10.48
C PHE A 360 -10.73 -31.87 10.04
N LYS A 361 -10.87 -33.18 9.85
CA LYS A 361 -12.19 -33.81 9.84
C LYS A 361 -12.65 -33.84 11.30
N LYS A 362 -13.63 -33.00 11.66
CA LYS A 362 -14.38 -33.19 12.91
C LYS A 362 -14.87 -34.64 12.90
N LYS A 363 -14.38 -35.48 13.83
CA LYS A 363 -15.11 -36.68 14.19
C LYS A 363 -16.46 -36.18 14.71
N GLN A 364 -17.54 -36.48 13.99
CA GLN A 364 -18.84 -36.52 14.63
C GLN A 364 -18.71 -37.56 15.74
N VAL A 365 -18.70 -37.10 16.98
CA VAL A 365 -18.97 -37.96 18.11
C VAL A 365 -20.45 -38.25 18.02
N GLY A 366 -20.80 -39.45 17.56
CA GLY A 366 -22.12 -40.00 17.77
C GLY A 366 -22.18 -40.48 19.22
N GLU A 367 -22.98 -39.83 20.05
CA GLU A 367 -24.34 -40.24 20.45
C GLU A 367 -25.04 -39.05 21.10
#